data_AF-A0A3P0NM19-F1
#
_entry.id   AF-A0A3P0NM19-F1
#
_cell.length_a   1.000
_cell.length_b   1.000
_cell.length_c   1.000
_cell.angle_alpha   90.00
_cell.angle_beta   90.00
_cell.angle_gamma   90.00
#
_symmetry.space_group_name_H-M   'P 1'
#
loop_
_entity.id
_entity.type
_entity.pdbx_description
1 polymer ?
#
loop_
_entity_poly.entity_id
_entity_poly.type
_entity_poly.pdbx_seq_one_letter_code
_entity_poly.pdbx_strand_id
1 'polypeptide(L)' 'METKTARLTILIDPAKKAAFDMLCAAQDLTPSQVVRQLIREYLDQHDVDYKTKSPLGKRVKRSAA' A
#
# COMPACT_ATOMS: atom_id res chain seq x y z
N MET A 1 -19.86 -0.76 -13.32
CA MET A 1 -19.35 -0.68 -11.93
C MET A 1 -18.22 0.33 -11.92
N GLU A 2 -18.48 1.52 -11.41
CA GLU A 2 -17.59 2.68 -11.50
C GLU A 2 -16.24 2.39 -10.85
N THR A 3 -15.18 2.69 -11.57
CA THR A 3 -13.79 2.67 -11.11
C THR A 3 -13.62 3.73 -10.02
N LYS A 4 -13.81 3.31 -8.76
CA LYS A 4 -13.60 4.10 -7.53
C LYS A 4 -12.12 4.38 -7.28
N THR A 5 -11.44 5.04 -8.22
CA THR A 5 -10.05 5.47 -8.06
C THR A 5 -10.01 6.91 -7.52
N ALA A 6 -9.53 7.07 -6.30
CA ALA A 6 -9.23 8.39 -5.71
C ALA A 6 -7.74 8.68 -5.83
N ARG A 7 -7.36 9.95 -6.03
CA ARG A 7 -5.96 10.40 -5.99
C ARG A 7 -5.60 10.83 -4.56
N LEU A 8 -4.49 10.29 -4.05
CA LEU A 8 -3.88 10.69 -2.78
C LEU A 8 -2.59 11.47 -3.09
N THR A 9 -2.58 12.76 -2.76
CA THR A 9 -1.40 13.62 -2.90
C THR A 9 -0.80 13.84 -1.51
N ILE A 10 0.48 13.52 -1.35
CA ILE A 10 1.21 13.67 -0.09
C ILE A 10 2.41 14.57 -0.35
N LEU A 11 2.58 15.61 0.48
CA LEU A 11 3.81 16.40 0.51
C LEU A 11 4.83 15.68 1.37
N ILE A 12 5.98 15.39 0.79
CA ILE A 12 7.10 14.73 1.46
C ILE A 12 8.39 15.49 1.14
N ASP A 13 9.30 15.50 2.10
CA ASP A 13 10.65 16.01 1.92
C ASP A 13 11.36 15.32 0.73
N PRO A 14 12.09 16.07 -0.12
CA PRO A 14 12.72 15.54 -1.32
C PRO A 14 13.78 14.47 -1.01
N ALA A 15 14.53 14.58 0.09
CA ALA A 15 15.53 13.59 0.46
C ALA A 15 14.86 12.27 0.88
N LYS A 16 13.77 12.35 1.65
CA LYS A 16 12.97 11.15 2.00
C LYS A 16 12.34 10.51 0.77
N LYS A 17 11.82 11.30 -0.18
CA LYS A 17 11.28 10.77 -1.45
C LYS A 17 12.35 9.97 -2.19
N ALA A 18 13.56 10.54 -2.35
CA ALA A 18 14.64 9.89 -3.06
C ALA A 18 15.06 8.56 -2.39
N ALA A 19 15.21 8.56 -1.06
CA ALA A 19 15.52 7.35 -0.31
C ALA A 19 14.44 6.27 -0.45
N PHE A 20 13.16 6.66 -0.40
CA PHE A 20 12.04 5.75 -0.56
C PHE A 20 11.97 5.16 -1.97
N ASP A 21 12.19 5.97 -3.00
CA ASP A 21 12.20 5.55 -4.40
C ASP A 21 13.32 4.52 -4.66
N MET A 22 14.53 4.80 -4.18
CA MET A 22 15.67 3.88 -4.27
C MET A 22 15.41 2.55 -3.55
N LEU A 23 14.80 2.59 -2.35
CA LEU A 23 14.45 1.39 -1.60
C LEU A 23 13.39 0.55 -2.32
N CYS A 24 12.41 1.19 -2.94
CA CYS A 24 11.38 0.52 -3.72
C CYS A 24 11.99 -0.11 -4.98
N ALA A 25 12.83 0.63 -5.70
CA ALA A 25 13.52 0.16 -6.90
C ALA A 25 14.44 -1.03 -6.61
N ALA A 26 15.13 -1.04 -5.46
CA ALA A 26 15.97 -2.17 -5.04
C ALA A 26 15.20 -3.47 -4.78
N GLN A 27 13.87 -3.40 -4.63
CA GLN A 27 12.99 -4.53 -4.36
C GLN A 27 12.06 -4.83 -5.54
N ASP A 28 12.27 -4.21 -6.70
CA ASP A 28 11.38 -4.31 -7.88
C ASP A 28 9.92 -3.91 -7.57
N LEU A 29 9.74 -2.96 -6.63
CA LEU A 29 8.44 -2.45 -6.22
C LEU A 29 8.27 -0.99 -6.66
N THR A 30 7.03 -0.60 -6.92
CA THR A 30 6.68 0.81 -7.12
C THR A 30 6.28 1.46 -5.80
N PRO A 31 6.60 2.74 -5.58
CA PRO A 31 6.18 3.50 -4.39
C PRO A 31 4.67 3.39 -4.11
N SER A 32 3.87 3.39 -5.17
CA SER A 32 2.40 3.26 -5.09
C SER A 32 1.94 1.90 -4.54
N GLN A 33 2.66 0.82 -4.84
CA GLN A 33 2.35 -0.51 -4.29
C GLN A 33 2.64 -0.56 -2.80
N VAL A 34 3.79 -0.04 -2.39
CA VAL A 34 4.19 0.00 -0.97
C VAL A 34 3.25 0.88 -0.16
N VAL A 35 2.92 2.08 -0.63
CA VAL A 35 1.98 2.99 0.06
C VAL A 35 0.60 2.37 0.20
N ARG A 36 0.09 1.67 -0.82
CA ARG A 36 -1.20 0.97 -0.73
C ARG A 36 -1.16 -0.16 0.31
N GLN A 37 -0.06 -0.89 0.41
CA GLN A 37 0.12 -1.93 1.42
C GLN A 37 0.14 -1.32 2.83
N LEU A 38 0.91 -0.24 3.02
CA LEU A 38 0.97 0.50 4.28
C LEU A 38 -0.41 1.02 4.72
N ILE A 39 -1.20 1.58 3.79
CA ILE A 39 -2.56 2.05 4.09
C ILE A 39 -3.44 0.88 4.58
N ARG A 40 -3.38 -0.27 3.91
CA ARG A 40 -4.17 -1.45 4.30
C ARG A 40 -3.78 -1.97 5.68
N GLU A 41 -2.48 -2.07 5.95
CA GLU A 41 -1.95 -2.53 7.23
C GLU A 41 -2.32 -1.58 8.36
N TYR A 42 -2.21 -0.27 8.11
CA TYR A 42 -2.60 0.75 9.07
C TYR A 42 -4.10 0.69 9.40
N LEU A 43 -4.97 0.56 8.39
CA LEU A 43 -6.41 0.40 8.61
C LEU A 43 -6.74 -0.90 9.37
N ASP A 44 -6.03 -2.00 9.09
CA ASP A 44 -6.21 -3.27 9.79
C ASP A 44 -5.75 -3.20 11.25
N GLN A 45 -4.62 -2.52 11.53
CA GLN A 45 -4.13 -2.27 12.90
C GLN A 45 -5.10 -1.44 13.74
N HIS A 46 -5.86 -0.55 13.10
CA HIS A 46 -6.85 0.31 13.76
C HIS A 46 -8.29 -0.24 13.71
N ASP A 47 -8.49 -1.49 13.26
CA ASP A 47 -9.79 -2.15 13.13
C ASP A 47 -10.82 -1.37 12.29
N VAL A 48 -10.35 -0.60 11.31
CA VAL A 48 -11.22 0.20 10.43
C VAL A 48 -11.70 -0.67 9.27
N ASP A 49 -13.00 -0.95 9.23
CA ASP A 49 -13.63 -1.66 8.11
C ASP A 49 -13.93 -0.71 6.93
N TYR A 50 -13.70 -1.18 5.71
CA TYR A 50 -14.00 -0.44 4.49
C TYR A 50 -14.62 -1.34 3.42
N LYS A 51 -15.62 -0.81 2.70
CA LYS A 51 -16.49 -1.55 1.75
C LYS A 51 -15.76 -2.32 0.63
N THR A 52 -14.49 -2.04 0.36
CA THR A 52 -13.67 -2.71 -0.66
C THR A 52 -12.56 -3.57 -0.07
N LYS A 53 -12.67 -4.00 1.20
CA LYS A 53 -11.75 -4.95 1.85
C LYS A 53 -11.80 -6.30 1.13
N SER A 54 -11.14 -6.38 -0.02
CA SER A 54 -11.00 -7.62 -0.78
C SER A 54 -10.11 -8.56 0.03
N PRO A 55 -10.53 -9.81 0.27
CA PRO A 55 -9.75 -10.79 1.05
C PRO A 55 -8.45 -11.23 0.36
N LEU A 56 -8.13 -10.70 -0.82
CA LEU A 56 -6.91 -10.98 -1.60
C LEU A 56 -5.61 -10.72 -0.81
N GLY A 57 -5.61 -9.80 0.15
CA GLY A 57 -4.46 -9.59 1.05
C GLY A 57 -4.21 -10.73 2.05
N LYS A 58 -5.22 -11.56 2.37
CA LYS A 58 -5.07 -12.74 3.25
C LYS A 58 -4.54 -13.98 2.51
N ARG A 59 -4.61 -14.05 1.18
CA ARG A 59 -4.19 -15.24 0.41
C ARG A 59 -2.67 -15.40 0.31
N VAL A 60 -1.90 -14.31 0.32
CA VAL A 60 -0.42 -14.38 0.30
C VAL A 60 0.14 -14.97 1.61
N LYS A 61 -0.52 -14.74 2.75
CA LYS A 61 -0.07 -15.27 4.06
C LYS A 61 -0.45 -16.74 4.31
N ARG A 62 -1.15 -17.43 3.40
CA ARG A 62 -1.63 -18.82 3.61
C ARG A 62 -0.99 -19.89 2.72
N SER A 63 -0.17 -19.51 1.74
CA SER A 63 0.47 -20.48 0.82
C SER A 63 1.92 -20.82 1.18
N ALA A 64 2.35 -20.52 2.41
CA ALA A 64 3.67 -20.88 2.94
C ALA A 64 3.52 -21.72 4.23
N ALA A 65 2.64 -22.72 4.20
CA ALA A 65 2.51 -23.76 5.21
C ALA A 65 2.46 -25.13 4.51
#